data_AF-A0A1Q2L3A2-F1
#
_entry.id   AF-A0A1Q2L3A2-F1
#
_cell.length_a   1.000
_cell.length_b   1.000
_cell.length_c   1.000
_cell.angle_alpha   90.00
_cell.angle_beta   90.00
_cell.angle_gamma   90.00
#
_symmetry.space_group_name_H-M   'P 1'
#
loop_
_entity.id
_entity.type
_entity.pdbx_description
1 polymer ?
#
loop_
_entity_poly.entity_id
_entity_poly.type
_entity_poly.pdbx_seq_one_letter_code
_entity_poly.pdbx_strand_id
1 'polypeptide(L)'
;MDWSKTKTIFIIVFAILNLFLYTLYLDKYARANVQKYDEGTIEERLIEDDITYPDDLPQEVESLPYISAREFQYAMSEYAVPEGSIREVVEGNVLNVFLNNPVPISDAETAEEVQAFVDTYIPNSEEYVLWDINTTLNQATYFQVIDEVDDRPLYYSEEGRLIVSWDDEDNEIFGYSQTMLTDIDPGDQEKSLSSAEEAIQNLYQGKALQIGTEITSVELGYSSYSVLTQAQGDIYTFVPTWRIQAELADGTTEEYFVNAVGGGVIQLPPPQPAGQ
;
A
#
# COMPACT_ATOMS: atom_id res chain seq x y z
N MET A 1 39.51 44.00 -17.75
CA MET A 1 38.87 42.92 -16.99
C MET A 1 39.98 42.03 -16.47
N ASP A 2 40.18 42.00 -15.15
CA ASP A 2 41.32 41.31 -14.52
C ASP A 2 41.11 39.78 -14.54
N TRP A 3 41.43 39.16 -15.67
CA TRP A 3 41.26 37.73 -15.93
C TRP A 3 41.98 36.84 -14.90
N SER A 4 43.12 37.30 -14.37
CA SER A 4 43.84 36.62 -13.29
C SER A 4 43.07 36.63 -11.96
N LYS A 5 42.35 37.72 -11.64
CA LYS A 5 41.56 37.83 -10.40
C LYS A 5 40.32 36.93 -10.45
N THR A 6 39.62 36.90 -11.59
CA THR A 6 38.46 36.01 -11.78
C THR A 6 38.87 34.54 -11.70
N LYS A 7 40.01 34.14 -12.27
CA LYS A 7 40.52 32.77 -12.19
C LYS A 7 40.83 32.33 -10.76
N THR A 8 41.47 33.20 -9.98
CA THR A 8 41.79 32.92 -8.57
C THR A 8 40.53 32.79 -7.71
N ILE A 9 39.53 33.66 -7.91
CA ILE A 9 38.25 33.56 -7.20
C ILE A 9 37.55 32.24 -7.52
N PHE A 10 37.55 31.81 -8.78
CA PHE A 10 36.92 30.55 -9.19
C PHE A 10 37.56 29.33 -8.53
N ILE A 11 38.90 29.31 -8.42
CA ILE A 11 39.64 28.24 -7.74
C ILE A 11 39.29 28.18 -6.26
N ILE A 12 39.20 29.34 -5.58
CA ILE A 12 38.86 29.41 -4.16
C ILE A 12 37.42 28.95 -3.90
N VAL A 13 36.46 29.41 -4.71
CA VAL A 13 35.05 29.01 -4.58
C VAL A 13 34.89 27.51 -4.81
N PHE A 14 35.56 26.96 -5.82
CA PHE A 14 35.53 25.51 -6.10
C PHE A 14 36.16 24.70 -4.96
N ALA A 15 37.25 25.20 -4.35
CA ALA A 15 37.87 24.54 -3.20
C ALA A 15 36.97 24.52 -1.96
N ILE A 16 36.28 25.62 -1.67
CA ILE A 16 35.31 25.70 -0.56
C ILE A 16 34.14 24.74 -0.80
N LEU A 17 33.61 24.70 -2.02
CA LEU A 17 32.52 23.80 -2.40
C LEU A 17 32.93 22.33 -2.27
N ASN A 18 34.14 21.96 -2.72
CA ASN A 18 34.64 20.60 -2.56
C ASN A 18 34.88 20.22 -1.10
N LEU A 19 35.39 21.15 -0.27
CA LEU A 19 35.55 20.90 1.15
C LEU A 19 34.19 20.68 1.83
N PHE A 20 33.18 21.48 1.46
CA PHE A 20 31.81 21.31 1.94
C PHE A 20 31.21 19.95 1.51
N LEU A 21 31.35 19.59 0.23
CA LEU A 21 30.96 18.27 -0.27
C LEU A 21 31.69 17.13 0.44
N TYR A 22 32.98 17.29 0.74
CA TYR A 22 33.75 16.29 1.49
C TYR A 22 33.25 16.16 2.93
N THR A 23 32.88 17.26 3.59
CA THR A 23 32.26 17.18 4.92
C THR A 23 30.89 16.51 4.88
N LEU A 24 30.05 16.80 3.88
CA LEU A 24 28.78 16.10 3.69
C LEU A 24 28.99 14.61 3.38
N TYR A 25 30.01 14.28 2.60
CA TYR A 25 30.37 12.89 2.29
C TYR A 25 30.83 12.15 3.55
N LEU A 26 31.71 12.75 4.36
CA LEU A 26 32.15 12.16 5.63
C LEU A 26 31.00 12.03 6.62
N ASP A 27 30.08 12.99 6.69
CA ASP A 27 28.91 12.92 7.56
C ASP A 27 27.90 11.86 7.07
N LYS A 28 27.75 11.70 5.75
CA LYS A 28 26.98 10.58 5.16
C LYS A 28 27.66 9.23 5.42
N TYR A 29 28.98 9.15 5.26
CA TYR A 29 29.76 7.93 5.46
C TYR A 29 29.88 7.55 6.93
N ALA A 30 29.98 8.54 7.82
CA ALA A 30 29.92 8.35 9.26
C ALA A 30 28.52 7.91 9.66
N ARG A 31 27.44 8.57 9.22
CA ARG A 31 26.07 8.08 9.48
C ARG A 31 25.81 6.68 8.91
N ALA A 32 26.41 6.34 7.77
CA ALA A 32 26.35 5.00 7.20
C ALA A 32 27.21 3.95 7.95
N ASN A 33 28.18 4.37 8.78
CA ASN A 33 29.05 3.47 9.55
C ASN A 33 28.93 3.64 11.08
N VAL A 34 28.07 4.54 11.56
CA VAL A 34 27.72 4.68 12.98
C VAL A 34 26.63 3.67 13.25
N GLN A 35 27.00 2.39 13.30
CA GLN A 35 26.47 1.37 14.21
C GLN A 35 27.49 0.21 14.27
N LYS A 36 28.48 0.37 15.15
CA LYS A 36 29.24 -0.74 15.76
C LYS A 36 29.91 -0.22 17.03
N TYR A 37 29.07 0.16 17.99
CA TYR A 37 29.44 0.24 19.39
C TYR A 37 28.49 -0.69 20.15
N ASP A 38 28.95 -1.92 20.36
CA ASP A 38 28.70 -2.88 21.46
C ASP A 38 27.45 -2.69 22.35
N GLU A 39 26.29 -2.53 21.72
CA GLU A 39 24.99 -3.01 22.18
C GLU A 39 24.67 -4.19 21.24
N GLY A 40 23.97 -5.23 21.71
CA GLY A 40 23.75 -6.48 20.97
C GLY A 40 23.26 -6.34 19.52
N THR A 41 23.24 -7.43 18.77
CA THR A 41 22.64 -7.42 17.43
C THR A 41 21.18 -6.94 17.50
N ILE A 42 20.60 -6.43 16.41
CA ILE A 42 19.23 -5.88 16.46
C ILE A 42 18.25 -6.96 16.94
N GLU A 43 18.51 -8.21 16.59
CA GLU A 43 17.78 -9.39 17.01
C GLU A 43 17.84 -9.58 18.53
N GLU A 44 19.01 -9.41 19.15
CA GLU A 44 19.16 -9.46 20.62
C GLU A 44 18.33 -8.36 21.29
N ARG A 45 18.28 -7.18 20.69
CA ARG A 45 17.51 -6.05 21.23
C ARG A 45 16.00 -6.21 21.07
N LEU A 46 15.54 -6.78 19.96
CA LEU A 46 14.14 -7.16 19.77
C LEU A 46 13.70 -8.13 20.89
N ILE A 47 14.54 -9.12 21.20
CA ILE A 47 14.30 -10.07 22.30
C ILE A 47 14.28 -9.37 23.66
N GLU A 48 15.22 -8.45 23.92
CA GLU A 48 15.26 -7.68 25.18
C GLU A 48 14.02 -6.80 25.39
N ASP A 49 13.48 -6.23 24.30
CA ASP A 49 12.27 -5.40 24.29
C ASP A 49 10.98 -6.24 24.17
N ASP A 50 11.06 -7.57 24.28
CA ASP A 50 9.93 -8.49 24.21
C ASP A 50 9.13 -8.34 22.90
N ILE A 51 9.83 -8.06 21.80
CA ILE A 51 9.25 -7.96 20.46
C ILE A 51 9.44 -9.29 19.74
N THR A 52 8.34 -9.93 19.40
CA THR A 52 8.32 -11.25 18.73
C THR A 52 7.79 -11.13 17.31
N TYR A 53 8.17 -12.08 16.45
CA TYR A 53 7.64 -12.22 15.09
C TYR A 53 7.56 -13.70 14.72
N PRO A 54 6.77 -14.08 13.69
CA PRO A 54 6.58 -15.48 13.33
C PRO A 54 7.89 -16.13 12.87
N ASP A 55 8.12 -17.38 13.25
CA ASP A 55 9.32 -18.14 12.83
C ASP A 55 9.38 -18.34 11.30
N ASP A 56 8.22 -18.40 10.65
CA ASP A 56 8.08 -18.61 9.20
C ASP A 56 7.76 -17.27 8.52
N LEU A 57 8.78 -16.43 8.37
CA LEU A 57 8.68 -15.21 7.58
C LEU A 57 8.57 -15.55 6.08
N PRO A 58 7.92 -14.68 5.27
CA PRO A 58 7.81 -14.88 3.83
C PRO A 58 9.17 -15.20 3.19
N GLN A 59 9.15 -16.15 2.24
CA GLN A 59 10.36 -16.50 1.50
C GLN A 59 10.96 -15.26 0.83
N GLU A 60 12.28 -15.17 0.85
CA GLU A 60 13.01 -14.04 0.30
C GLU A 60 12.70 -13.87 -1.20
N VAL A 61 12.02 -12.76 -1.53
CA VAL A 61 11.77 -12.32 -2.90
C VAL A 61 12.93 -11.40 -3.29
N GLU A 62 13.78 -11.84 -4.22
CA GLU A 62 15.01 -11.11 -4.56
C GLU A 62 14.73 -9.72 -5.16
N SER A 63 13.78 -9.64 -6.09
CA SER A 63 13.47 -8.40 -6.79
C SER A 63 12.02 -8.32 -7.24
N LEU A 64 11.53 -7.08 -7.31
CA LEU A 64 10.29 -6.73 -8.00
C LEU A 64 10.42 -5.36 -8.66
N PRO A 65 9.61 -5.09 -9.70
CA PRO A 65 9.61 -3.79 -10.31
C PRO A 65 8.63 -2.82 -9.62
N TYR A 66 8.74 -1.55 -9.99
CA TYR A 66 7.68 -0.56 -9.71
C TYR A 66 6.64 -0.65 -10.81
N ILE A 67 5.37 -0.61 -10.41
CA ILE A 67 4.25 -0.78 -11.32
C ILE A 67 3.67 0.58 -11.62
N SER A 68 3.27 0.80 -12.86
CA SER A 68 2.42 1.94 -13.23
C SER A 68 1.07 1.42 -13.67
N ALA A 69 -0.01 2.06 -13.21
CA ALA A 69 -1.35 1.72 -13.66
C ALA A 69 -2.16 3.00 -13.85
N ARG A 70 -3.11 2.97 -14.78
CA ARG A 70 -4.00 4.09 -15.08
C ARG A 70 -5.33 3.87 -14.39
N GLU A 71 -5.91 4.92 -13.81
CA GLU A 71 -7.30 4.82 -13.35
C GLU A 71 -8.25 4.56 -14.53
N PHE A 72 -9.21 3.67 -14.32
CA PHE A 72 -10.23 3.39 -15.30
C PHE A 72 -11.27 4.52 -15.34
N GLN A 73 -11.62 4.97 -16.53
CA GLN A 73 -12.63 6.00 -16.76
C GLN A 73 -13.93 5.35 -17.24
N TYR A 74 -14.94 5.31 -16.38
CA TYR A 74 -16.23 4.69 -16.66
C TYR A 74 -17.01 5.50 -17.70
N ALA A 75 -17.19 4.92 -18.88
CA ALA A 75 -18.16 5.41 -19.84
C ALA A 75 -19.57 4.89 -19.48
N MET A 76 -20.54 5.81 -19.39
CA MET A 76 -21.96 5.51 -19.06
C MET A 76 -22.61 4.44 -19.95
N SER A 77 -22.03 4.07 -21.09
CA SER A 77 -22.57 3.10 -22.05
C SER A 77 -21.89 1.72 -22.03
N GLU A 78 -20.78 1.53 -21.33
CA GLU A 78 -19.90 0.37 -21.56
C GLU A 78 -19.86 -0.66 -20.43
N TYR A 79 -20.25 -0.29 -19.21
CA TYR A 79 -20.23 -1.22 -18.08
C TYR A 79 -21.57 -1.95 -17.91
N ALA A 80 -21.53 -3.28 -17.95
CA ALA A 80 -22.69 -4.13 -17.71
C ALA A 80 -22.98 -4.13 -16.21
N VAL A 81 -24.19 -3.69 -15.84
CA VAL A 81 -24.70 -3.76 -14.46
C VAL A 81 -25.95 -4.65 -14.44
N PRO A 82 -26.32 -5.22 -13.29
CA PRO A 82 -27.53 -6.02 -13.18
C PRO A 82 -28.76 -5.28 -13.72
N GLU A 83 -29.68 -6.02 -14.37
CA GLU A 83 -30.80 -5.42 -15.09
C GLU A 83 -31.69 -4.59 -14.14
N GLY A 84 -31.96 -3.34 -14.51
CA GLY A 84 -32.79 -2.42 -13.75
C GLY A 84 -32.06 -1.66 -12.64
N SER A 85 -30.81 -1.99 -12.33
CA SER A 85 -30.01 -1.26 -11.35
C SER A 85 -29.74 0.20 -11.77
N ILE A 86 -29.68 1.08 -10.79
CA ILE A 86 -29.28 2.48 -10.99
C ILE A 86 -27.76 2.54 -10.92
N ARG A 87 -27.15 3.21 -11.89
CA ARG A 87 -25.71 3.47 -11.91
C ARG A 87 -25.45 4.96 -11.87
N GLU A 88 -24.45 5.35 -11.10
CA GLU A 88 -23.93 6.70 -11.01
C GLU A 88 -22.42 6.64 -11.20
N VAL A 89 -21.89 7.51 -12.07
CA VAL A 89 -20.45 7.69 -12.24
C VAL A 89 -20.07 9.02 -11.62
N VAL A 90 -19.25 8.98 -10.57
CA VAL A 90 -18.75 10.16 -9.86
C VAL A 90 -17.32 10.43 -10.34
N GLU A 91 -17.03 11.68 -10.70
CA GLU A 91 -15.71 12.14 -11.17
C GLU A 91 -15.11 11.39 -12.38
N GLY A 92 -15.86 10.47 -12.99
CA GLY A 92 -15.45 9.67 -14.15
C GLY A 92 -14.82 8.33 -13.79
N ASN A 93 -14.29 8.17 -12.58
CA ASN A 93 -13.49 7.01 -12.15
C ASN A 93 -14.12 6.21 -10.99
N VAL A 94 -15.21 6.68 -10.40
CA VAL A 94 -15.96 5.95 -9.36
C VAL A 94 -17.29 5.50 -9.92
N LEU A 95 -17.54 4.19 -9.94
CA LEU A 95 -18.81 3.61 -10.31
C LEU A 95 -19.59 3.22 -9.04
N ASN A 96 -20.73 3.87 -8.82
CA ASN A 96 -21.70 3.46 -7.81
C ASN A 96 -22.86 2.73 -8.49
N VAL A 97 -23.22 1.56 -7.97
CA VAL A 97 -24.34 0.76 -8.45
C VAL A 97 -25.29 0.47 -7.29
N PHE A 98 -26.55 0.87 -7.47
CA PHE A 98 -27.65 0.58 -6.56
C PHE A 98 -28.59 -0.43 -7.21
N LEU A 99 -28.76 -1.57 -6.56
CA LEU A 99 -29.57 -2.67 -7.06
C LEU A 99 -31.06 -2.32 -6.96
N ASN A 100 -31.80 -2.55 -8.04
CA ASN A 100 -33.25 -2.38 -8.00
C ASN A 100 -33.95 -3.49 -7.20
N ASN A 101 -33.36 -4.70 -7.19
CA ASN A 101 -33.76 -5.77 -6.30
C ASN A 101 -32.53 -6.12 -5.44
N PRO A 102 -32.52 -5.72 -4.15
CA PRO A 102 -31.47 -6.11 -3.22
C PRO A 102 -31.30 -7.62 -3.15
N VAL A 103 -30.08 -8.07 -2.83
CA VAL A 103 -29.75 -9.49 -2.76
C VAL A 103 -29.75 -9.92 -1.29
N PRO A 104 -30.66 -10.82 -0.87
CA PRO A 104 -30.70 -11.28 0.50
C PRO A 104 -29.46 -12.10 0.84
N ILE A 105 -28.93 -11.85 2.02
CA ILE A 105 -27.82 -12.54 2.65
C ILE A 105 -28.32 -13.16 3.96
N SER A 106 -27.79 -14.32 4.34
CA SER A 106 -28.21 -14.98 5.57
C SER A 106 -27.44 -14.48 6.80
N ASP A 107 -26.21 -14.03 6.58
CA ASP A 107 -25.33 -13.42 7.57
C ASP A 107 -24.27 -12.54 6.88
N ALA A 108 -24.48 -11.23 6.94
CA ALA A 108 -23.59 -10.22 6.36
C ALA A 108 -22.18 -10.18 6.96
N GLU A 109 -21.98 -10.79 8.13
CA GLU A 109 -20.67 -10.90 8.77
C GLU A 109 -19.82 -12.01 8.14
N THR A 110 -20.41 -12.84 7.26
CA THR A 110 -19.73 -14.00 6.68
C THR A 110 -19.10 -13.66 5.33
N ALA A 111 -17.77 -13.73 5.27
CA ALA A 111 -16.99 -13.51 4.04
C ALA A 111 -17.48 -14.34 2.84
N GLU A 112 -17.94 -15.57 3.07
CA GLU A 112 -18.42 -16.47 2.01
C GLU A 112 -19.64 -15.90 1.26
N GLU A 113 -20.57 -15.24 1.96
CA GLU A 113 -21.79 -14.73 1.34
C GLU A 113 -21.55 -13.45 0.54
N VAL A 114 -20.76 -12.54 1.11
CA VAL A 114 -20.35 -11.32 0.42
C VAL A 114 -19.52 -11.68 -0.81
N GLN A 115 -18.61 -12.66 -0.70
CA GLN A 115 -17.83 -13.14 -1.84
C GLN A 115 -18.73 -13.74 -2.93
N ALA A 116 -19.72 -14.56 -2.56
CA ALA A 116 -20.66 -15.12 -3.54
C ALA A 116 -21.44 -14.04 -4.30
N PHE A 117 -21.79 -12.93 -3.63
CA PHE A 117 -22.37 -11.77 -4.29
C PHE A 117 -21.39 -11.13 -5.27
N VAL A 118 -20.15 -10.87 -4.83
CA VAL A 118 -19.10 -10.26 -5.65
C VAL A 118 -18.88 -11.08 -6.93
N ASP A 119 -18.67 -12.39 -6.81
CA ASP A 119 -18.43 -13.30 -7.94
C ASP A 119 -19.60 -13.37 -8.95
N THR A 120 -20.82 -13.08 -8.49
CA THR A 120 -22.04 -13.21 -9.32
C THR A 120 -22.40 -11.92 -10.03
N TYR A 121 -22.26 -10.78 -9.34
CA TYR A 121 -22.87 -9.51 -9.76
C TYR A 121 -21.85 -8.45 -10.19
N ILE A 122 -20.57 -8.62 -9.86
CA ILE A 122 -19.54 -7.61 -10.09
C ILE A 122 -18.62 -8.08 -11.21
N PRO A 123 -18.55 -7.37 -12.34
CA PRO A 123 -17.58 -7.69 -13.37
C PRO A 123 -16.15 -7.45 -12.86
N ASN A 124 -15.20 -8.27 -13.34
CA ASN A 124 -13.81 -8.24 -12.90
C ASN A 124 -13.64 -8.50 -11.39
N SER A 125 -14.60 -9.20 -10.76
CA SER A 125 -14.55 -9.56 -9.34
C SER A 125 -13.30 -10.33 -8.95
N GLU A 126 -12.76 -11.13 -9.87
CA GLU A 126 -11.56 -11.94 -9.70
C GLU A 126 -10.30 -11.09 -9.47
N GLU A 127 -10.32 -9.83 -9.89
CA GLU A 127 -9.21 -8.89 -9.70
C GLU A 127 -9.25 -8.25 -8.31
N TYR A 128 -10.17 -8.63 -7.41
CA TYR A 128 -10.31 -8.03 -6.08
C TYR A 128 -10.24 -9.09 -4.97
N VAL A 129 -9.49 -8.80 -3.92
CA VAL A 129 -9.41 -9.64 -2.71
C VAL A 129 -10.09 -8.96 -1.53
N LEU A 130 -10.87 -9.73 -0.77
CA LEU A 130 -11.52 -9.25 0.46
C LEU A 130 -10.46 -8.82 1.47
N TRP A 131 -10.61 -7.61 1.99
CA TRP A 131 -9.71 -7.03 2.98
C TRP A 131 -10.32 -6.98 4.38
N ASP A 132 -11.54 -6.44 4.48
CA ASP A 132 -12.21 -6.21 5.76
C ASP A 132 -13.73 -6.27 5.60
N ILE A 133 -14.41 -6.71 6.66
CA ILE A 133 -15.87 -6.66 6.81
C ILE A 133 -16.17 -5.82 8.03
N ASN A 134 -16.61 -4.59 7.80
CA ASN A 134 -16.96 -3.65 8.83
C ASN A 134 -18.46 -3.67 9.10
N THR A 135 -18.87 -4.38 10.16
CA THR A 135 -20.27 -4.51 10.57
C THR A 135 -20.83 -3.24 11.21
N THR A 136 -19.99 -2.29 11.61
CA THR A 136 -20.46 -0.99 12.11
C THR A 136 -20.90 -0.07 10.96
N LEU A 137 -20.25 -0.21 9.81
CA LEU A 137 -20.54 0.56 8.60
C LEU A 137 -21.42 -0.22 7.61
N ASN A 138 -21.67 -1.51 7.87
CA ASN A 138 -22.32 -2.44 6.96
C ASN A 138 -21.66 -2.48 5.57
N GLN A 139 -20.32 -2.55 5.57
CA GLN A 139 -19.50 -2.51 4.37
C GLN A 139 -18.41 -3.58 4.38
N ALA A 140 -18.19 -4.20 3.23
CA ALA A 140 -17.07 -5.07 2.97
C ALA A 140 -16.15 -4.38 1.96
N THR A 141 -14.87 -4.27 2.31
CA THR A 141 -13.85 -3.61 1.50
C THR A 141 -12.97 -4.65 0.85
N TYR A 142 -12.71 -4.45 -0.44
CA TYR A 142 -11.84 -5.26 -1.25
C TYR A 142 -10.82 -4.37 -1.94
N PHE A 143 -9.61 -4.88 -2.14
CA PHE A 143 -8.57 -4.21 -2.91
C PHE A 143 -8.20 -4.99 -4.14
N GLN A 144 -7.89 -4.26 -5.21
CA GLN A 144 -7.48 -4.85 -6.46
C GLN A 144 -6.12 -5.56 -6.28
N VAL A 145 -5.99 -6.74 -6.87
CA VAL A 145 -4.73 -7.48 -6.98
C VAL A 145 -4.09 -7.23 -8.35
N ILE A 146 -2.78 -7.40 -8.43
CA ILE A 146 -2.05 -7.25 -9.68
C ILE A 146 -1.53 -8.61 -10.16
N ASP A 147 -2.20 -9.16 -11.16
CA ASP A 147 -1.89 -10.46 -11.77
C ASP A 147 -0.46 -10.52 -12.33
N GLU A 148 0.05 -9.42 -12.89
CA GLU A 148 1.42 -9.35 -13.44
C GLU A 148 2.52 -9.58 -12.39
N VAL A 149 2.19 -9.50 -11.11
CA VAL A 149 3.13 -9.67 -9.99
C VAL A 149 2.61 -10.63 -8.92
N ASP A 150 2.07 -11.77 -9.34
CA ASP A 150 1.69 -12.89 -8.45
C ASP A 150 0.49 -12.54 -7.54
N ASP A 151 -0.55 -11.97 -8.14
CA ASP A 151 -1.84 -11.63 -7.52
C ASP A 151 -1.70 -10.79 -6.24
N ARG A 152 -0.74 -9.87 -6.23
CA ARG A 152 -0.43 -9.09 -5.03
C ARG A 152 -1.39 -7.94 -4.81
N PRO A 153 -1.89 -7.74 -3.59
CA PRO A 153 -2.87 -6.70 -3.30
C PRO A 153 -2.25 -5.31 -3.35
N LEU A 154 -3.07 -4.36 -3.81
CA LEU A 154 -2.84 -2.93 -3.65
C LEU A 154 -3.31 -2.47 -2.27
N TYR A 155 -2.37 -2.28 -1.35
CA TYR A 155 -2.68 -1.82 -0.01
C TYR A 155 -3.27 -0.42 0.00
N TYR A 156 -4.50 -0.31 0.51
CA TYR A 156 -5.19 0.96 0.76
C TYR A 156 -5.28 1.88 -0.46
N SER A 157 -5.27 1.32 -1.67
CA SER A 157 -5.48 2.11 -2.88
C SER A 157 -6.96 2.45 -2.98
N GLU A 158 -7.26 3.74 -3.09
CA GLU A 158 -8.62 4.23 -3.31
C GLU A 158 -9.05 4.01 -4.77
N GLU A 159 -8.10 3.81 -5.68
CA GLU A 159 -8.26 3.74 -7.12
C GLU A 159 -8.46 2.32 -7.66
N GLY A 160 -8.11 1.31 -6.88
CA GLY A 160 -8.39 -0.10 -7.16
C GLY A 160 -9.13 -0.71 -5.98
N ARG A 161 -10.34 -0.22 -5.70
CA ARG A 161 -11.12 -0.59 -4.51
C ARG A 161 -12.54 -0.94 -4.88
N LEU A 162 -13.05 -1.97 -4.21
CA LEU A 162 -14.44 -2.36 -4.28
C LEU A 162 -15.04 -2.34 -2.86
N ILE A 163 -16.18 -1.67 -2.72
CA ILE A 163 -16.94 -1.61 -1.46
C ILE A 163 -18.32 -2.17 -1.73
N VAL A 164 -18.69 -3.23 -1.03
CA VAL A 164 -20.04 -3.81 -1.04
C VAL A 164 -20.78 -3.33 0.20
N SER A 165 -22.00 -2.81 0.03
CA SER A 165 -22.81 -2.28 1.13
C SER A 165 -24.11 -3.07 1.30
N TRP A 166 -24.50 -3.34 2.54
CA TRP A 166 -25.76 -4.00 2.88
C TRP A 166 -26.59 -3.22 3.91
N ASP A 167 -27.86 -3.59 3.99
CA ASP A 167 -28.78 -3.16 5.03
C ASP A 167 -28.85 -4.26 6.12
N ASP A 168 -28.65 -3.86 7.38
CA ASP A 168 -28.64 -4.77 8.55
C ASP A 168 -30.05 -5.10 9.06
N GLU A 169 -31.06 -4.25 8.79
CA GLU A 169 -32.45 -4.53 9.19
C GLU A 169 -33.04 -5.65 8.34
N ASP A 170 -32.79 -5.59 7.02
CA ASP A 170 -33.34 -6.53 6.05
C ASP A 170 -32.37 -7.68 5.69
N ASN A 171 -31.08 -7.58 6.08
CA ASN A 171 -30.00 -8.48 5.65
C ASN A 171 -29.95 -8.61 4.13
N GLU A 172 -29.83 -7.49 3.43
CA GLU A 172 -29.77 -7.46 1.97
C GLU A 172 -28.66 -6.55 1.45
N ILE A 173 -27.87 -7.03 0.49
CA ILE A 173 -26.92 -6.20 -0.25
C ILE A 173 -27.71 -5.31 -1.19
N PHE A 174 -27.56 -3.99 -1.03
CA PHE A 174 -28.29 -3.01 -1.84
C PHE A 174 -27.44 -2.38 -2.94
N GLY A 175 -26.10 -2.48 -2.86
CA GLY A 175 -25.25 -1.85 -3.84
C GLY A 175 -23.75 -2.01 -3.59
N TYR A 176 -22.98 -1.49 -4.52
CA TYR A 176 -21.52 -1.47 -4.44
C TYR A 176 -20.94 -0.19 -5.08
N SER A 177 -19.72 0.15 -4.65
CA SER A 177 -18.90 1.21 -5.22
C SER A 177 -17.58 0.61 -5.70
N GLN A 178 -17.18 0.93 -6.93
CA GLN A 178 -16.01 0.34 -7.57
C GLN A 178 -15.14 1.41 -8.23
N THR A 179 -13.86 1.37 -7.91
CA THR A 179 -12.77 2.04 -8.63
C THR A 179 -11.84 0.95 -9.16
N MET A 180 -11.29 1.15 -10.35
CA MET A 180 -10.47 0.14 -11.01
C MET A 180 -9.23 0.79 -11.63
N LEU A 181 -8.12 0.08 -11.60
CA LEU A 181 -6.91 0.40 -12.33
C LEU A 181 -6.80 -0.51 -13.57
N THR A 182 -6.40 0.08 -14.69
CA THR A 182 -6.20 -0.55 -16.00
C THR A 182 -4.82 -0.18 -16.54
N ASP A 183 -4.45 -0.72 -17.70
CA ASP A 183 -3.18 -0.43 -18.39
C ASP A 183 -1.98 -0.66 -17.44
N ILE A 184 -2.03 -1.77 -16.70
CA ILE A 184 -0.99 -2.13 -15.75
C ILE A 184 0.30 -2.41 -16.52
N ASP A 185 1.32 -1.61 -16.24
CA ASP A 185 2.68 -1.76 -16.74
C ASP A 185 3.57 -2.17 -15.57
N PRO A 186 4.03 -3.43 -15.53
CA PRO A 186 4.91 -3.90 -14.46
C PRO A 186 6.28 -3.21 -14.50
N GLY A 187 6.63 -2.49 -15.56
CA GLY A 187 7.89 -1.77 -15.69
C GLY A 187 9.08 -2.69 -15.99
N ASP A 188 10.04 -2.16 -16.75
CA ASP A 188 11.19 -2.96 -17.24
C ASP A 188 12.33 -3.15 -16.22
N GLN A 189 12.25 -2.54 -15.04
CA GLN A 189 13.35 -2.49 -14.08
C GLN A 189 13.01 -3.12 -12.74
N GLU A 190 13.50 -4.34 -12.56
CA GLU A 190 13.59 -5.04 -11.28
C GLU A 190 14.38 -4.22 -10.24
N LYS A 191 13.84 -4.14 -9.02
CA LYS A 191 14.48 -3.52 -7.86
C LYS A 191 14.74 -4.59 -6.82
N SER A 192 15.97 -4.62 -6.30
CA SER A 192 16.32 -5.47 -5.16
C SER A 192 15.43 -5.10 -3.98
N LEU A 193 14.86 -6.11 -3.32
CA LEU A 193 14.05 -5.92 -2.13
C LEU A 193 14.88 -6.13 -0.86
N SER A 194 14.47 -5.46 0.21
CA SER A 194 14.85 -5.83 1.57
C SER A 194 14.05 -7.05 2.02
N SER A 195 14.64 -7.88 2.87
CA SER A 195 13.92 -9.03 3.43
C SER A 195 12.81 -8.58 4.39
N ALA A 196 11.89 -9.50 4.70
CA ALA A 196 10.87 -9.29 5.74
C ALA A 196 11.53 -8.95 7.10
N GLU A 197 12.62 -9.64 7.44
CA GLU A 197 13.39 -9.39 8.65
C GLU A 197 14.00 -7.98 8.67
N GLU A 198 14.62 -7.55 7.57
CA GLU A 198 15.14 -6.18 7.45
C GLU A 198 14.03 -5.12 7.61
N ALA A 199 12.82 -5.38 7.10
CA ALA A 199 11.68 -4.49 7.27
C ALA A 199 11.27 -4.35 8.76
N ILE A 200 11.22 -5.45 9.50
CA ILE A 200 10.97 -5.45 10.96
C ILE A 200 12.08 -4.66 11.69
N GLN A 201 13.34 -4.93 11.34
CA GLN A 201 14.48 -4.22 11.93
C GLN A 201 14.41 -2.71 11.65
N ASN A 202 13.96 -2.30 10.47
CA ASN A 202 13.77 -0.89 10.12
C ASN A 202 12.66 -0.23 10.96
N LEU A 203 11.53 -0.92 11.20
CA LEU A 203 10.48 -0.43 12.10
C LEU A 203 11.01 -0.25 13.53
N TYR A 204 11.75 -1.24 14.03
CA TYR A 204 12.34 -1.18 15.37
C TYR A 204 13.36 -0.03 15.50
N GLN A 205 14.30 0.09 14.55
CA GLN A 205 15.26 1.20 14.52
C GLN A 205 14.58 2.56 14.39
N GLY A 206 13.49 2.63 13.63
CA GLY A 206 12.63 3.79 13.49
C GLY A 206 11.81 4.13 14.74
N LYS A 207 11.87 3.28 15.78
CA LYS A 207 11.05 3.37 17.01
C LYS A 207 9.55 3.36 16.75
N ALA A 208 9.14 2.68 15.68
CA ALA A 208 7.73 2.47 15.36
C ALA A 208 7.14 1.35 16.22
N LEU A 209 7.91 0.30 16.50
CA LEU A 209 7.49 -0.81 17.36
C LEU A 209 7.61 -0.45 18.84
N GLN A 210 6.57 -0.74 19.61
CA GLN A 210 6.55 -0.56 21.05
C GLN A 210 7.12 -1.80 21.75
N ILE A 211 7.55 -1.65 23.01
CA ILE A 211 8.02 -2.79 23.83
C ILE A 211 6.84 -3.75 24.07
N GLY A 212 7.08 -5.06 23.96
CA GLY A 212 6.03 -6.08 24.10
C GLY A 212 5.12 -6.23 22.88
N THR A 213 5.56 -5.79 21.70
CA THR A 213 4.79 -5.93 20.46
C THR A 213 4.98 -7.32 19.86
N GLU A 214 3.89 -8.02 19.55
CA GLU A 214 3.90 -9.27 18.81
C GLU A 214 3.54 -9.02 17.35
N ILE A 215 4.48 -9.24 16.43
CA ILE A 215 4.19 -9.23 14.99
C ILE A 215 3.44 -10.51 14.66
N THR A 216 2.24 -10.36 14.11
CA THR A 216 1.33 -11.46 13.82
C THR A 216 1.42 -11.92 12.37
N SER A 217 1.70 -11.01 11.43
CA SER A 217 1.84 -11.32 10.01
C SER A 217 2.79 -10.37 9.29
N VAL A 218 3.42 -10.86 8.22
CA VAL A 218 4.21 -10.06 7.29
C VAL A 218 3.85 -10.48 5.87
N GLU A 219 3.39 -9.54 5.05
CA GLU A 219 2.87 -9.82 3.70
C GLU A 219 3.44 -8.84 2.68
N LEU A 220 3.75 -9.31 1.48
CA LEU A 220 4.29 -8.49 0.40
C LEU A 220 3.18 -8.09 -0.57
N GLY A 221 3.05 -6.79 -0.80
CA GLY A 221 2.07 -6.22 -1.72
C GLY A 221 2.60 -4.92 -2.31
N TYR A 222 1.70 -4.06 -2.74
CA TYR A 222 2.04 -2.80 -3.39
C TYR A 222 1.30 -1.63 -2.74
N SER A 223 1.98 -0.48 -2.61
CA SER A 223 1.36 0.75 -2.13
C SER A 223 1.57 1.89 -3.11
N SER A 224 0.60 2.81 -3.19
CA SER A 224 0.70 4.01 -4.02
C SER A 224 1.87 4.89 -3.57
N TYR A 225 2.69 5.34 -4.51
CA TYR A 225 3.87 6.17 -4.26
C TYR A 225 3.77 7.55 -4.89
N SER A 226 3.25 7.64 -6.12
CA SER A 226 3.06 8.91 -6.81
C SER A 226 1.96 8.84 -7.84
N VAL A 227 1.36 9.99 -8.15
CA VAL A 227 0.35 10.14 -9.19
C VAL A 227 0.80 11.17 -10.22
N LEU A 228 0.51 10.88 -11.50
CA LEU A 228 0.67 11.79 -12.61
C LEU A 228 -0.69 12.08 -13.24
N THR A 229 -1.20 13.28 -12.98
CA THR A 229 -2.52 13.70 -13.47
C THR A 229 -2.54 13.91 -14.97
N GLN A 230 -3.52 13.32 -15.65
CA GLN A 230 -3.64 13.35 -17.11
C GLN A 230 -5.10 13.57 -17.53
N ALA A 231 -5.31 14.16 -18.72
CA ALA A 231 -6.67 14.44 -19.22
C ALA A 231 -7.50 13.18 -19.54
N GLN A 232 -6.87 12.01 -19.63
CA GLN A 232 -7.50 10.71 -19.96
C GLN A 232 -7.40 9.73 -18.79
N GLY A 233 -7.39 10.25 -17.57
CA GLY A 233 -7.24 9.47 -16.34
C GLY A 233 -5.81 9.46 -15.83
N ASP A 234 -5.69 9.63 -14.52
CA ASP A 234 -4.45 9.69 -13.77
C ASP A 234 -3.66 8.39 -13.84
N ILE A 235 -2.32 8.51 -13.84
CA ILE A 235 -1.40 7.38 -13.85
C ILE A 235 -0.73 7.31 -12.49
N TYR A 236 -0.91 6.20 -11.81
CA TYR A 236 -0.38 5.92 -10.49
C TYR A 236 0.87 5.05 -10.60
N THR A 237 1.85 5.32 -9.75
CA THR A 237 3.03 4.47 -9.57
C THR A 237 2.94 3.80 -8.21
N PHE A 238 3.09 2.49 -8.20
CA PHE A 238 3.07 1.65 -7.01
C PHE A 238 4.44 1.05 -6.75
N VAL A 239 4.78 0.92 -5.48
CA VAL A 239 6.06 0.36 -5.03
C VAL A 239 5.84 -0.90 -4.19
N PRO A 240 6.70 -1.92 -4.32
CA PRO A 240 6.69 -3.08 -3.46
C PRO A 240 6.79 -2.69 -1.99
N THR A 241 5.91 -3.26 -1.17
CA THR A 241 5.73 -2.84 0.23
C THR A 241 5.46 -4.05 1.11
N TRP A 242 6.16 -4.12 2.24
CA TRP A 242 5.86 -5.06 3.33
C TRP A 242 4.75 -4.47 4.19
N ARG A 243 3.64 -5.19 4.33
CA ARG A 243 2.62 -4.98 5.36
C ARG A 243 3.00 -5.82 6.56
N ILE A 244 3.11 -5.21 7.72
CA ILE A 244 3.44 -5.86 8.99
C ILE A 244 2.31 -5.58 9.95
N GLN A 245 1.57 -6.63 10.32
CA GLN A 245 0.54 -6.54 11.35
C GLN A 245 1.13 -6.88 12.70
N ALA A 246 0.73 -6.12 13.72
CA ALA A 246 1.27 -6.24 15.05
C ALA A 246 0.19 -6.08 16.12
N GLU A 247 0.27 -6.90 17.16
CA GLU A 247 -0.52 -6.77 18.38
C GLU A 247 0.34 -6.13 19.47
N LEU A 248 -0.14 -5.02 20.03
CA LEU A 248 0.52 -4.30 21.11
C LEU A 248 0.19 -4.95 22.46
N ALA A 249 1.00 -4.66 23.47
CA ALA A 249 0.80 -5.19 24.83
C ALA A 249 -0.55 -4.83 25.48
N ASP A 250 -1.26 -3.82 24.97
CA ASP A 250 -2.62 -3.47 25.41
C ASP A 250 -3.75 -4.21 24.65
N GLY A 251 -3.39 -5.09 23.72
CA GLY A 251 -4.28 -5.88 22.88
C GLY A 251 -4.80 -5.14 21.65
N THR A 252 -4.27 -3.94 21.35
CA THR A 252 -4.61 -3.23 20.11
C THR A 252 -3.81 -3.76 18.93
N THR A 253 -4.42 -3.83 17.76
CA THR A 253 -3.74 -4.19 16.52
C THR A 253 -3.32 -2.93 15.76
N GLU A 254 -2.06 -2.87 15.35
CA GLU A 254 -1.52 -1.84 14.45
C GLU A 254 -1.01 -2.47 13.16
N GLU A 255 -1.01 -1.68 12.09
CA GLU A 255 -0.47 -2.06 10.79
C GLU A 255 0.62 -1.07 10.36
N TYR A 256 1.74 -1.62 9.90
CA TYR A 256 2.85 -0.86 9.38
C TYR A 256 3.12 -1.22 7.93
N PHE A 257 3.47 -0.21 7.14
CA PHE A 257 3.85 -0.37 5.75
C PHE A 257 5.29 0.07 5.56
N VAL A 258 6.14 -0.82 5.03
CA VAL A 258 7.57 -0.55 4.81
C VAL A 258 7.89 -0.75 3.35
N ASN A 259 8.46 0.27 2.71
CA ASN A 259 8.93 0.18 1.34
C ASN A 259 9.97 -0.95 1.24
N ALA A 260 9.65 -1.99 0.48
CA ALA A 260 10.56 -3.11 0.28
C ALA A 260 11.77 -2.71 -0.56
N VAL A 261 11.70 -1.61 -1.31
CA VAL A 261 12.84 -1.02 -2.01
C VAL A 261 13.49 0.06 -1.13
N GLY A 262 14.52 -0.36 -0.38
CA GLY A 262 15.35 0.53 0.43
C GLY A 262 14.89 0.74 1.88
N GLY A 263 13.80 0.11 2.32
CA GLY A 263 13.47 -0.07 3.74
C GLY A 263 12.81 1.13 4.45
N GLY A 264 12.41 2.17 3.73
CA GLY A 264 11.76 3.34 4.33
C GLY A 264 10.31 3.06 4.75
N VAL A 265 9.89 3.51 5.93
CA VAL A 265 8.48 3.40 6.38
C VAL A 265 7.57 4.29 5.53
N ILE A 266 6.47 3.71 5.03
CA ILE A 266 5.42 4.38 4.26
C ILE A 266 4.24 4.65 5.20
N GLN A 267 3.73 5.89 5.18
CA GLN A 267 2.50 6.22 5.87
C GLN A 267 1.35 6.08 4.88
N LEU A 268 0.49 5.09 5.09
CA LEU A 268 -0.78 4.95 4.37
C LEU A 268 -1.92 5.32 5.32
N PRO A 269 -2.78 6.29 4.97
CA PRO A 269 -4.00 6.50 5.73
C PRO A 269 -4.88 5.25 5.61
N PRO A 270 -5.58 4.85 6.68
CA PRO A 270 -6.55 3.76 6.59
C PRO A 270 -7.64 4.12 5.55
N PRO A 271 -8.23 3.10 4.89
CA PRO A 271 -9.21 3.32 3.84
C PRO A 271 -10.42 4.07 4.40
N GLN A 272 -10.90 5.07 3.64
CA GLN A 272 -12.08 5.82 4.05
C GLN A 272 -13.37 5.08 3.68
N PRO A 273 -14.41 5.14 4.51
CA PRO A 273 -15.70 4.55 4.18
C PRO A 273 -16.31 5.21 2.93
N ALA A 274 -17.11 4.46 2.17
CA ALA A 274 -17.79 5.02 1.01
C ALA A 274 -18.79 6.11 1.44
N GLY A 275 -18.64 7.33 0.90
CA GLY A 275 -19.67 8.38 0.88
C GLY A 275 -20.06 9.01 2.23
N GLN A 276 -19.32 10.05 2.65
CA GLN A 276 -19.89 11.15 3.45
C GLN A 276 -20.27 12.33 2.56
#